data_AF-A0A1I6V202-F1
#
_entry.id   AF-A0A1I6V202-F1
#
_cell.length_a   1.000
_cell.length_b   1.000
_cell.length_c   1.000
_cell.angle_alpha   90.00
_cell.angle_beta   90.00
_cell.angle_gamma   90.00
#
_symmetry.space_group_name_H-M   'P 1'
#
loop_
_entity.id
_entity.type
_entity.pdbx_description
1 polymer ?
#
loop_
_entity_poly.entity_id
_entity_poly.type
_entity_poly.pdbx_seq_one_letter_code
_entity_poly.pdbx_strand_id
1 'polypeptide(L)'
;MDSKQIKDIINSQEPIAIIKYFEWSIFSNDYAKARYTLLWFDKKHNHIQEIDMPFNLVPFVISKLGCFEEVLRLSEGIVWERMGFREMIKSSVSRAKIIQLINQQ
;
A
#
# COMPACT_ATOMS: atom_id res chain seq x y z
N MET A 1 -7.78 10.20 -7.05
CA MET A 1 -8.64 9.03 -7.26
C MET A 1 -9.83 9.12 -6.31
N ASP A 2 -11.04 8.77 -6.74
CA ASP A 2 -12.23 8.89 -5.88
C ASP A 2 -12.41 7.68 -4.94
N SER A 3 -13.27 7.81 -3.93
CA SER A 3 -13.51 6.74 -2.95
C SER A 3 -14.14 5.47 -3.54
N LYS A 4 -14.87 5.58 -4.66
CA LYS A 4 -15.51 4.45 -5.31
C LYS A 4 -14.45 3.61 -6.03
N GLN A 5 -13.57 4.26 -6.79
CA GLN A 5 -12.44 3.64 -7.47
C GLN A 5 -11.52 2.90 -6.49
N ILE A 6 -11.22 3.49 -5.32
CA ILE A 6 -10.43 2.82 -4.28
C ILE A 6 -11.11 1.51 -3.83
N LYS A 7 -12.41 1.56 -3.54
CA LYS A 7 -13.18 0.38 -3.13
C LYS A 7 -13.22 -0.67 -4.23
N ASP A 8 -13.37 -0.26 -5.48
CA ASP A 8 -13.40 -1.16 -6.63
C ASP A 8 -12.06 -1.88 -6.79
N ILE A 9 -10.93 -1.18 -6.64
CA ILE A 9 -9.59 -1.81 -6.66
C ILE A 9 -9.42 -2.79 -5.49
N ILE A 10 -9.81 -2.40 -4.27
CA ILE A 10 -9.71 -3.28 -3.10
C ILE A 10 -10.61 -4.51 -3.25
N ASN A 11 -11.80 -4.38 -3.83
CA ASN A 11 -12.70 -5.51 -4.07
C ASN A 11 -12.35 -6.31 -5.32
N SER A 12 -11.48 -5.80 -6.20
CA SER A 12 -11.00 -6.53 -7.37
C SER A 12 -10.21 -7.78 -6.96
N GLN A 13 -9.95 -8.67 -7.91
CA GLN A 13 -8.98 -9.76 -7.73
C GLN A 13 -7.60 -9.39 -8.30
N GLU A 14 -7.26 -8.11 -8.34
CA GLU A 14 -5.94 -7.71 -8.78
C GLU A 14 -4.90 -7.87 -7.64
N PRO A 15 -3.64 -8.18 -7.98
CA PRO A 15 -2.54 -8.10 -7.03
C PRO A 15 -2.37 -6.66 -6.57
N ILE A 16 -2.43 -6.47 -5.25
CA ILE A 16 -2.24 -5.18 -4.59
C ILE A 16 -1.56 -5.41 -3.24
N ALA A 17 -0.98 -4.35 -2.68
CA ALA A 17 -0.49 -4.35 -1.31
C ALA A 17 -1.07 -3.17 -0.52
N ILE A 18 -1.26 -3.36 0.78
CA ILE A 18 -1.70 -2.33 1.71
C ILE A 18 -0.61 -2.18 2.75
N ILE A 19 -0.13 -0.95 2.91
CA ILE A 19 0.85 -0.57 3.92
C ILE A 19 0.13 0.19 5.01
N LYS A 20 0.26 -0.23 6.26
CA LYS A 20 -0.02 0.60 7.42
C LYS A 20 1.29 1.14 7.96
N TYR A 21 1.35 2.43 8.21
CA TYR A 21 2.47 3.09 8.88
C TYR A 21 1.97 4.15 9.86
N PHE A 22 2.85 4.60 10.75
CA PHE A 22 2.53 5.65 11.70
C PHE A 22 3.16 6.97 11.27
N GLU A 23 2.32 7.99 11.11
CA GLU A 23 2.76 9.36 10.84
C GLU A 23 2.81 10.13 12.17
N TRP A 24 3.99 10.67 12.49
CA TRP A 24 4.20 11.51 13.66
C TRP A 24 3.92 12.96 13.31
N SER A 25 3.09 13.62 14.13
CA SER A 25 2.86 15.05 13.95
C SER A 25 4.08 15.82 14.47
N ILE A 26 4.62 16.73 13.66
CA ILE A 26 5.81 17.55 13.99
C ILE A 26 5.63 18.30 15.34
N PHE A 27 4.39 18.55 15.74
CA PHE A 27 4.02 19.33 16.93
C PHE A 27 3.51 18.50 18.13
N SER A 28 3.48 17.15 18.07
CA SER A 28 3.15 16.34 19.25
C SER A 28 3.84 14.97 19.22
N ASN A 29 4.70 14.71 20.19
CA ASN A 29 5.36 13.42 20.39
C ASN A 29 4.45 12.34 21.00
N ASP A 30 3.23 12.70 21.41
CA ASP A 30 2.41 11.81 22.25
C ASP A 30 1.44 10.92 21.47
N TYR A 31 1.18 11.21 20.18
CA TYR A 31 0.21 10.45 19.39
C TYR A 31 0.63 10.30 17.93
N ALA A 32 1.07 9.10 17.55
CA ALA A 32 1.28 8.73 16.16
C ALA A 32 -0.06 8.34 15.50
N LYS A 33 -0.36 8.89 14.31
CA LYS A 33 -1.58 8.56 13.58
C LYS A 33 -1.32 7.41 12.61
N ALA A 34 -2.12 6.36 12.70
CA ALA A 34 -2.06 5.28 11.71
C ALA A 34 -2.55 5.79 10.35
N ARG A 35 -1.71 5.59 9.32
CA ARG A 35 -2.01 5.83 7.91
C ARG A 35 -2.01 4.50 7.17
N TYR A 36 -2.74 4.50 6.07
CA TYR A 36 -2.84 3.36 5.17
C TYR A 36 -2.59 3.83 3.76
N THR A 37 -1.72 3.15 3.02
CA THR A 37 -1.46 3.41 1.61
C THR A 37 -1.68 2.13 0.82
N LEU A 38 -2.45 2.24 -0.26
CA LEU A 38 -2.65 1.16 -1.22
C LEU A 38 -1.59 1.27 -2.31
N LEU A 39 -0.86 0.18 -2.53
CA LEU A 39 -0.01 0.00 -3.68
C LEU A 39 -0.78 -0.78 -4.75
N TRP A 40 -0.92 -0.15 -5.91
CA TRP A 40 -1.53 -0.76 -7.08
C TRP A 40 -0.59 -0.68 -8.27
N PHE A 41 -0.49 -1.77 -9.03
CA PHE A 41 0.40 -1.80 -10.18
C PHE A 41 -0.34 -1.38 -11.45
N ASP A 42 -0.01 -0.20 -11.94
CA ASP A 42 -0.47 0.27 -13.23
C ASP A 42 0.35 -0.40 -14.35
N LYS A 43 -0.21 -1.51 -14.85
CA LYS A 43 0.39 -2.30 -15.93
C LYS A 43 0.61 -1.50 -17.21
N LYS A 44 -0.24 -0.50 -17.49
CA LYS A 44 -0.15 0.30 -18.73
C LYS A 44 1.09 1.18 -18.73
N HIS A 45 1.44 1.73 -17.58
CA HIS A 45 2.60 2.62 -17.42
C HIS A 45 3.81 1.94 -16.75
N ASN A 46 3.71 0.64 -16.46
CA ASN A 46 4.70 -0.15 -15.73
C ASN A 46 5.19 0.57 -14.47
N HIS A 47 4.25 1.02 -13.64
CA HIS A 47 4.50 1.88 -12.48
C HIS A 47 3.63 1.46 -11.30
N ILE A 48 4.16 1.61 -10.09
CA ILE A 48 3.42 1.36 -8.85
C ILE A 48 2.78 2.67 -8.45
N GLN A 49 1.47 2.72 -8.44
CA GLN A 49 0.72 3.84 -7.91
C GLN A 49 0.58 3.67 -6.41
N GLU A 50 0.90 4.74 -5.69
CA GLU A 50 0.70 4.89 -4.26
C GLU A 50 -0.54 5.74 -4.03
N ILE A 51 -1.51 5.19 -3.30
CA ILE A 51 -2.76 5.87 -3.02
C ILE A 51 -2.94 5.92 -1.52
N ASP A 52 -2.81 7.11 -0.95
CA ASP A 52 -3.12 7.34 0.46
C ASP A 52 -4.61 7.15 0.72
N MET A 53 -4.92 6.31 1.70
CA MET A 53 -6.31 6.00 2.05
C MET A 53 -6.96 7.18 2.77
N PRO A 54 -8.07 7.71 2.23
CA PRO A 54 -8.91 8.64 2.95
C PRO A 54 -9.37 8.05 4.29
N PHE A 55 -9.42 8.87 5.34
CA PHE A 55 -9.74 8.43 6.70
C PHE A 55 -11.10 7.71 6.78
N ASN A 56 -12.09 8.16 6.01
CA ASN A 56 -13.42 7.54 5.94
C ASN A 56 -13.42 6.14 5.29
N LEU A 57 -12.34 5.74 4.60
CA LEU A 57 -12.21 4.41 4.00
C LEU A 57 -11.40 3.43 4.86
N VAL A 58 -10.72 3.90 5.90
CA VAL A 58 -9.92 3.04 6.79
C VAL A 58 -10.73 1.89 7.38
N PRO A 59 -11.97 2.08 7.89
CA PRO A 59 -12.76 0.96 8.41
C PRO A 59 -13.07 -0.11 7.35
N PHE A 60 -13.28 0.32 6.09
CA PHE A 60 -13.49 -0.58 4.97
C PHE A 60 -12.22 -1.35 4.60
N VAL A 61 -11.05 -0.69 4.62
CA VAL A 61 -9.76 -1.36 4.40
C VAL A 61 -9.54 -2.44 5.45
N ILE A 62 -9.72 -2.10 6.73
CA ILE A 62 -9.53 -3.03 7.86
C ILE A 62 -10.44 -4.25 7.73
N SER A 63 -11.71 -4.07 7.34
CA SER A 63 -12.65 -5.19 7.18
C SER A 63 -12.28 -6.13 6.02
N LYS A 64 -11.40 -5.70 5.11
CA LYS A 64 -10.93 -6.49 3.97
C LYS A 64 -9.58 -7.17 4.20
N LEU A 65 -8.83 -6.80 5.24
CA LEU A 65 -7.49 -7.35 5.50
C LEU A 65 -7.48 -8.87 5.70
N GLY A 66 -8.60 -9.48 6.11
CA GLY A 66 -8.72 -10.94 6.19
C GLY A 66 -8.59 -11.67 4.85
N CYS A 67 -8.67 -10.95 3.72
CA CYS A 67 -8.43 -11.47 2.38
C CYS A 67 -6.99 -11.24 1.88
N PHE A 68 -6.10 -10.75 2.75
CA PHE A 68 -4.71 -10.46 2.43
C PHE A 68 -3.79 -11.29 3.31
N GLU A 69 -2.61 -11.59 2.80
CA GLU A 69 -1.52 -12.19 3.55
C GLU A 69 -0.67 -11.09 4.18
N GLU A 70 -0.38 -11.21 5.46
CA GLU A 70 0.60 -10.34 6.11
C GLU A 70 2.01 -10.81 5.75
N VAL A 71 2.78 -9.94 5.09
CA VAL A 71 4.10 -10.29 4.55
C VAL A 71 5.25 -9.59 5.25
N LEU A 72 4.96 -8.53 6.01
CA LEU A 72 5.95 -7.83 6.82
C LEU A 72 5.27 -7.14 8.00
N ARG A 73 5.86 -7.27 9.18
CA ARG A 73 5.48 -6.53 10.39
C ARG A 73 6.74 -5.99 11.04
N LEU A 74 6.78 -4.68 11.20
CA LEU A 74 7.82 -3.92 11.88
C LEU A 74 7.19 -3.07 12.99
N SER A 75 8.01 -2.46 13.84
CA SER A 75 7.54 -1.51 14.86
C SER A 75 6.81 -0.30 14.23
N GLU A 76 7.25 0.11 13.05
CA GLU A 76 6.81 1.32 12.37
C GLU A 76 5.60 1.07 11.44
N GLY A 77 5.28 -0.19 11.14
CA GLY A 77 4.26 -0.50 10.15
C GLY A 77 4.05 -1.97 9.84
N ILE A 78 3.02 -2.25 9.04
CA ILE A 78 2.65 -3.60 8.60
C ILE A 78 2.34 -3.55 7.12
N VAL A 79 2.75 -4.56 6.38
CA VAL A 79 2.44 -4.73 4.96
C VAL A 79 1.62 -6.00 4.78
N TRP A 80 0.47 -5.85 4.13
CA TRP A 80 -0.34 -6.94 3.65
C TRP A 80 -0.33 -6.97 2.13
N GLU A 81 -0.32 -8.15 1.53
CA GLU A 81 -0.42 -8.30 0.08
C GLU A 81 -1.48 -9.32 -0.33
N ARG A 82 -1.95 -9.18 -1.56
CA ARG A 82 -2.84 -10.14 -2.20
C ARG A 82 -2.20 -10.64 -3.49
N MET A 83 -2.31 -11.94 -3.73
CA MET A 83 -1.86 -12.61 -4.96
C MET A 83 -0.38 -12.38 -5.28
N GLY A 84 0.48 -12.36 -4.26
CA GLY A 84 1.93 -12.24 -4.44
C GLY A 84 2.34 -10.96 -5.16
N PHE A 85 1.72 -9.82 -4.82
CA PHE A 85 1.98 -8.52 -5.42
C PHE A 85 3.49 -8.24 -5.56
N ARG A 86 4.28 -8.50 -4.51
CA ARG A 86 5.73 -8.30 -4.54
C ARG A 86 6.42 -9.11 -5.65
N GLU A 87 6.05 -10.37 -5.86
CA GLU A 87 6.66 -11.22 -6.88
C GLU A 87 6.25 -10.78 -8.30
N MET A 88 5.02 -10.29 -8.47
CA MET A 88 4.58 -9.65 -9.70
C MET A 88 5.41 -8.39 -10.00
N ILE A 89 5.64 -7.53 -9.00
CA ILE A 89 6.47 -6.33 -9.17
C ILE A 89 7.90 -6.69 -9.53
N LYS A 90 8.53 -7.65 -8.85
CA LYS A 90 9.91 -8.09 -9.15
C LYS A 90 10.08 -8.60 -10.58
N SER A 91 9.06 -9.27 -11.13
CA SER A 91 9.09 -9.77 -12.51
C SER A 91 8.77 -8.69 -13.55
N SER A 92 8.00 -7.66 -13.18
CA SER A 92 7.52 -6.62 -14.11
C SER A 92 8.38 -5.35 -14.12
N VAL A 93 9.00 -5.03 -12.98
CA VAL A 93 9.82 -3.84 -12.77
C VAL A 93 11.29 -4.25 -12.80
N SER A 94 12.07 -3.64 -13.69
CA SER A 94 13.50 -3.94 -13.77
C SER A 94 14.20 -3.62 -12.45
N ARG A 95 15.20 -4.44 -12.11
CA ARG A 95 16.00 -4.23 -10.88
C ARG A 95 16.60 -2.83 -10.82
N ALA A 96 17.00 -2.28 -11.96
CA ALA A 96 17.50 -0.91 -12.07
C ALA A 96 16.45 0.14 -11.64
N LYS A 97 15.19 -0.04 -12.05
CA LYS A 97 14.09 0.85 -11.67
C LYS A 97 13.72 0.71 -10.19
N ILE A 98 13.80 -0.51 -9.63
CA ILE A 98 13.62 -0.73 -8.18
C ILE A 98 14.71 0.01 -7.38
N ILE A 99 15.97 -0.12 -7.80
CA ILE A 99 17.10 0.56 -7.15
C ILE A 99 16.95 2.09 -7.24
N GLN A 100 16.52 2.60 -8.40
CA GLN A 100 16.24 4.02 -8.57
C GLN A 100 15.16 4.51 -7.58
N LEU A 101 14.08 3.75 -7.39
CA LEU A 101 13.01 4.12 -6.44
C LEU A 101 13.49 4.12 -4.98
N ILE A 102 14.33 3.16 -4.59
CA ILE A 102 14.90 3.10 -3.24
C ILE A 102 15.83 4.30 -2.96
N ASN A 103 16.61 4.70 -3.97
CA ASN A 103 17.64 5.73 -3.84
C ASN A 103 17.14 7.15 -4.14
N GLN A 104 15.85 7.36 -4.41
CA GLN A 104 15.26 8.68 -4.66
C GLN A 104 14.87 9.44 -3.38
N GLN A 105 15.43 9.08 -2.22
CA GLN A 105 15.27 9.80 -0.96
C GLN A 105 16.20 11.02 -0.89
#